data_AF-A0A9K3LPJ3-F1
#
_entry.id   AF-A0A9K3LPJ3-F1
#
_cell.length_a   1.000
_cell.length_b   1.000
_cell.length_c   1.000
_cell.angle_alpha   90.00
_cell.angle_beta   90.00
_cell.angle_gamma   90.00
#
_symmetry.space_group_name_H-M   'P 1'
#
loop_
_entity.id
_entity.type
_entity.pdbx_description
1 polymer ?
#
loop_
_entity_poly.entity_id
_entity_poly.type
_entity_poly.pdbx_seq_one_letter_code
_entity_poly.pdbx_strand_id
1 'polypeptide(L)'
;MKYPTSFILQLETSFEKIPGNYKKTFHKKTVQNTKTSPNQTQKLPKKFSNHRNLIHHRVIFEIIATMSTFNDRLNTALGGPFEPFMRRSIQTVILFEAHRCLKEKFPSMRPFQKKMAIFDQANYLLNGTALLPHQREEVMWRTGTSKEVLNPDMMWRRTRVVVQDVQKLAKQMEAFAEANPPTPQEGDEPGSKKEHEEVYRAFLQKQYEEMTGKTSETFPPRFEFTHNNCLLVYKMYFNKGTQLDTSFPPPENRELVLPAKKPECAAGPGTPLSCGQRLNKHGVFARSPPGSPMHPGRMQQQKRLEQLREVREYMDLLKQFEGVVDEEALNKRKRELFEALPPAPPACDRNKNQIAKTSHVEGNNTSNDATSGEGSQAQNEFVVL
;
A
#
# COMPACT_ATOMS: atom_id res chain seq x y z
N MET A 1 27.59 -4.25 10.41
CA MET A 1 27.81 -4.76 11.77
C MET A 1 27.80 -6.28 11.71
N LYS A 2 28.94 -6.94 11.93
CA LYS A 2 29.03 -8.41 11.98
C LYS A 2 28.83 -8.81 13.44
N TYR A 3 27.72 -9.48 13.76
CA TYR A 3 27.57 -10.08 15.09
C TYR A 3 28.56 -11.25 15.22
N PRO A 4 29.22 -11.43 16.38
CA PRO A 4 30.17 -12.50 16.56
C PRO A 4 29.42 -13.84 16.56
N THR A 5 29.78 -14.72 15.62
CA THR A 5 29.25 -16.09 15.43
C THR A 5 29.31 -16.93 16.72
N SER A 6 30.17 -16.54 17.67
CA SER A 6 30.30 -17.19 18.98
C SER A 6 29.06 -17.08 19.86
N PHE A 7 28.22 -16.04 19.71
CA PHE A 7 27.02 -15.88 20.54
C PHE A 7 25.87 -16.81 20.11
N ILE A 8 25.81 -17.16 18.83
CA ILE A 8 24.79 -18.07 18.27
C ILE A 8 25.08 -19.52 18.70
N LEU A 9 26.34 -19.95 18.67
CA LEU A 9 26.76 -21.30 19.09
C LEU A 9 26.57 -21.54 20.61
N GLN A 10 26.60 -20.48 21.42
CA GLN A 10 26.38 -20.57 22.87
C GLN A 10 24.89 -20.76 23.24
N LEU A 11 23.98 -20.34 22.36
CA LEU A 11 22.53 -20.59 22.52
C LEU A 11 22.16 -22.01 22.08
N GLU A 12 22.77 -22.55 21.03
CA GLU A 12 22.52 -23.94 20.58
C GLU A 12 22.97 -24.98 21.61
N THR A 13 24.12 -24.77 22.25
CA THR A 13 24.64 -25.67 23.31
C THR A 13 23.80 -25.64 24.60
N SER A 14 22.97 -24.62 24.79
CA SER A 14 22.06 -24.52 25.95
C SER A 14 20.74 -25.28 25.74
N PHE A 15 20.41 -25.67 24.50
CA PHE A 15 19.17 -26.40 24.17
C PHE A 15 19.30 -27.93 24.24
N GLU A 16 20.51 -28.49 24.20
CA GLU A 16 20.73 -29.96 24.27
C GLU A 16 20.54 -30.59 25.66
N LYS A 17 20.23 -29.80 26.70
CA LYS A 17 20.03 -30.30 28.08
C LYS A 17 18.59 -30.21 28.59
N ILE A 18 17.60 -30.34 27.71
CA ILE A 18 16.21 -30.56 28.15
C ILE A 18 15.86 -32.05 27.93
N PRO A 19 15.89 -32.90 28.96
CA PRO A 19 15.47 -34.29 28.81
C PRO A 19 13.99 -34.36 28.43
N GLY A 20 13.72 -34.88 27.23
CA GLY A 20 12.38 -35.02 26.66
C GLY A 20 11.55 -36.05 27.42
N ASN A 21 10.39 -35.62 27.92
CA ASN A 21 9.27 -36.51 28.21
C ASN A 21 7.95 -35.72 28.22
N TYR A 22 7.37 -35.50 27.04
CA TYR A 22 5.96 -35.11 26.92
C TYR A 22 5.23 -36.16 26.08
N LYS A 23 4.90 -37.29 26.70
CA LYS A 23 3.84 -38.17 26.19
C LYS A 23 2.50 -37.45 26.38
N LYS A 24 1.88 -37.02 25.28
CA LYS A 24 0.48 -36.57 25.25
C LYS A 24 -0.45 -37.76 25.49
N THR A 25 -0.90 -37.96 26.72
CA THR A 25 -2.10 -38.76 27.01
C THR A 25 -3.34 -37.86 26.91
N PHE A 26 -4.16 -38.08 25.89
CA PHE A 26 -5.52 -37.56 25.84
C PHE A 26 -6.37 -38.31 26.86
N HIS A 27 -6.79 -37.65 27.94
CA HIS A 27 -7.83 -38.16 28.82
C HIS A 27 -9.15 -37.43 28.58
N LYS A 28 -10.11 -38.23 28.11
CA LYS A 28 -11.54 -37.93 27.96
C LYS A 28 -12.13 -37.80 29.37
N LYS A 29 -12.54 -36.59 29.78
CA LYS A 29 -13.21 -36.38 31.06
C LYS A 29 -14.70 -36.71 30.93
N THR A 30 -15.10 -37.80 31.57
CA THR A 30 -16.49 -38.12 31.90
C THR A 30 -16.86 -37.44 33.21
N VAL A 31 -18.05 -36.87 33.23
CA VAL A 31 -18.72 -36.21 34.36
C VAL A 31 -19.03 -37.21 35.47
N GLN A 32 -18.69 -36.90 36.73
CA GLN A 32 -19.49 -37.29 37.90
C GLN A 32 -19.40 -36.24 39.02
N ASN A 33 -20.58 -35.91 39.55
CA ASN A 33 -20.87 -35.15 40.77
C ASN A 33 -20.44 -35.94 42.02
N THR A 34 -20.00 -35.25 43.10
CA THR A 34 -20.54 -35.38 44.48
C THR A 34 -19.77 -34.57 45.53
N LYS A 35 -20.55 -33.82 46.34
CA LYS A 35 -20.52 -33.61 47.82
C LYS A 35 -19.25 -33.14 48.57
N THR A 36 -19.36 -31.91 49.08
CA THR A 36 -19.12 -31.40 50.47
C THR A 36 -18.33 -32.24 51.50
N SER A 37 -17.21 -31.70 52.02
CA SER A 37 -17.02 -31.24 53.44
C SER A 37 -15.59 -30.68 53.70
N PRO A 38 -15.33 -29.95 54.81
CA PRO A 38 -14.28 -28.92 54.91
C PRO A 38 -13.03 -29.30 55.73
N ASN A 39 -12.12 -28.31 55.83
CA ASN A 39 -10.93 -28.17 56.69
C ASN A 39 -9.62 -28.79 56.21
N GLN A 40 -8.72 -27.95 55.70
CA GLN A 40 -7.30 -28.01 56.08
C GLN A 40 -6.51 -26.73 55.75
N THR A 41 -6.16 -26.04 56.83
CA THR A 41 -4.89 -25.37 57.15
C THR A 41 -4.12 -24.66 56.04
N GLN A 42 -4.14 -23.33 56.13
CA GLN A 42 -3.30 -22.37 55.42
C GLN A 42 -1.80 -22.72 55.55
N LYS A 43 -1.15 -23.01 54.42
CA LYS A 43 0.29 -22.83 54.24
C LYS A 43 0.50 -21.76 53.19
N LEU A 44 0.95 -20.58 53.63
CA LEU A 44 1.38 -19.48 52.77
C LEU A 44 2.51 -19.97 51.83
N PRO A 45 2.34 -19.89 50.50
CA PRO A 45 3.40 -20.26 49.58
C PRO A 45 4.51 -19.20 49.62
N LYS A 46 5.73 -19.64 49.89
CA LYS A 46 6.96 -18.86 49.78
C LYS A 46 7.10 -18.36 48.33
N LYS A 47 6.89 -17.05 48.11
CA LYS A 47 7.13 -16.34 46.86
C LYS A 47 8.65 -16.29 46.57
N PHE A 48 9.21 -17.40 46.07
CA PHE A 48 10.58 -17.39 45.56
C PHE A 48 10.59 -16.97 44.08
N SER A 49 11.03 -15.73 43.85
CA SER A 49 11.93 -15.33 42.75
C SER A 49 11.72 -16.01 41.38
N ASN A 50 10.63 -15.67 40.68
CA ASN A 50 10.43 -16.00 39.27
C ASN A 50 11.03 -14.97 38.29
N HIS A 51 11.81 -14.01 38.80
CA HIS A 51 12.30 -12.86 38.02
C HIS A 51 13.33 -13.26 36.94
N ARG A 52 14.15 -14.30 37.16
CA ARG A 52 15.12 -14.75 36.16
C ARG A 52 14.48 -15.35 34.91
N ASN A 53 13.35 -16.05 35.05
CA ASN A 53 12.64 -16.64 33.91
C ASN A 53 12.00 -15.56 33.01
N LEU A 54 11.57 -14.44 33.58
CA LEU A 54 10.94 -13.35 32.83
C LEU A 54 11.94 -12.63 31.90
N ILE A 55 13.19 -12.43 32.36
CA ILE A 55 14.24 -11.75 31.59
C ILE A 55 14.65 -12.59 30.36
N HIS A 56 14.80 -13.91 30.52
CA HIS A 56 15.17 -14.77 29.39
C HIS A 56 14.10 -14.81 28.30
N HIS A 57 12.81 -14.86 28.67
CA HIS A 57 11.74 -14.81 27.69
C HIS A 57 11.74 -13.50 26.89
N ARG A 58 11.98 -12.35 27.55
CA ARG A 58 12.02 -11.05 26.88
C ARG A 58 13.12 -10.96 25.82
N VAL A 59 14.34 -11.39 26.16
CA VAL A 59 15.48 -11.38 25.23
C VAL A 59 15.21 -12.30 24.03
N ILE A 60 14.61 -13.48 24.25
CA ILE A 60 14.25 -14.40 23.17
C ILE A 60 13.21 -13.78 22.22
N PHE A 61 12.18 -13.10 22.74
CA PHE A 61 11.18 -12.44 21.91
C PHE A 61 11.76 -11.28 21.09
N GLU A 62 12.66 -10.48 21.65
CA GLU A 62 13.35 -9.42 20.91
C GLU A 62 14.25 -10.01 19.80
N ILE A 63 14.99 -11.08 20.08
CA ILE A 63 15.80 -11.77 19.07
C ILE A 63 14.93 -12.36 17.96
N ILE A 64 13.85 -13.07 18.28
CA ILE A 64 12.93 -13.63 17.27
C ILE A 64 12.30 -12.51 16.43
N ALA A 65 11.94 -11.38 17.03
CA ALA A 65 11.41 -10.23 16.31
C ALA A 65 12.44 -9.65 15.31
N THR A 66 13.73 -9.61 15.68
CA THR A 66 14.80 -9.16 14.77
C THR A 66 15.07 -10.12 13.61
N MET A 67 14.70 -11.39 13.75
CA MET A 67 14.85 -12.42 12.71
C MET A 67 13.61 -12.58 11.82
N SER A 68 12.51 -11.89 12.14
CA SER A 68 11.28 -12.00 11.35
C SER A 68 11.48 -11.44 9.95
N THR A 69 11.25 -12.27 8.93
CA THR A 69 11.33 -11.82 7.54
C THR A 69 10.12 -10.95 7.17
N PHE A 70 10.21 -10.20 6.07
CA PHE A 70 9.06 -9.44 5.56
C PHE A 70 7.82 -10.33 5.35
N ASN A 71 8.01 -11.54 4.81
CA ASN A 71 6.94 -12.49 4.56
C ASN A 71 6.29 -12.97 5.86
N ASP A 72 7.07 -13.24 6.92
CA ASP A 72 6.53 -13.66 8.21
C ASP A 72 5.66 -12.56 8.84
N ARG A 73 6.11 -11.30 8.77
CA ARG A 73 5.34 -10.16 9.25
C ARG A 73 4.04 -10.01 8.47
N LEU A 74 4.10 -10.13 7.14
CA LEU A 74 2.93 -10.03 6.28
C LEU A 74 1.91 -11.14 6.62
N ASN A 75 2.36 -12.40 6.71
CA ASN A 75 1.48 -13.53 7.04
C ASN A 75 0.86 -13.40 8.43
N THR A 76 1.64 -12.94 9.42
CA THR A 76 1.16 -12.67 10.78
C THR A 76 0.09 -11.57 10.77
N ALA A 77 0.31 -10.48 10.02
CA ALA A 77 -0.64 -9.37 9.95
C ALA A 77 -1.92 -9.71 9.17
N LEU A 78 -1.83 -10.57 8.15
CA LEU A 78 -3.00 -11.07 7.40
C LEU A 78 -3.86 -12.01 8.26
N GLY A 79 -3.26 -12.81 9.13
CA GLY A 79 -3.98 -13.71 10.03
C GLY A 79 -4.76 -14.82 9.33
N GLY A 80 -4.47 -15.10 8.06
CA GLY A 80 -5.21 -16.07 7.25
C GLY A 80 -4.70 -16.16 5.79
N PRO A 81 -5.34 -17.00 4.96
CA PRO A 81 -5.02 -17.10 3.55
C PRO A 81 -5.35 -15.81 2.79
N PHE A 82 -4.71 -15.62 1.63
CA PHE A 82 -5.01 -14.53 0.72
C PHE A 82 -6.46 -14.57 0.25
N GLU A 83 -7.11 -13.41 0.28
CA GLU A 83 -8.44 -13.19 -0.27
C GLU A 83 -8.43 -12.00 -1.24
N PRO A 84 -9.21 -12.02 -2.34
CA PRO A 84 -9.18 -10.95 -3.35
C PRO A 84 -9.44 -9.54 -2.82
N PHE A 85 -10.23 -9.40 -1.76
CA PHE A 85 -10.49 -8.10 -1.14
C PHE A 85 -9.26 -7.52 -0.40
N MET A 86 -8.29 -8.36 -0.02
CA MET A 86 -7.03 -7.93 0.63
C MET A 86 -6.02 -7.35 -0.36
N ARG A 87 -6.23 -7.56 -1.66
CA ARG A 87 -5.31 -7.19 -2.74
C ARG A 87 -4.78 -5.76 -2.63
N ARG A 88 -5.63 -4.78 -2.32
CA ARG A 88 -5.23 -3.36 -2.19
C ARG A 88 -4.42 -3.08 -0.94
N SER A 89 -4.76 -3.73 0.17
CA SER A 89 -4.00 -3.65 1.42
C SER A 89 -2.60 -4.25 1.25
N ILE A 90 -2.50 -5.42 0.62
CA ILE A 90 -1.20 -6.06 0.32
C ILE A 90 -0.37 -5.22 -0.65
N GLN A 91 -0.98 -4.71 -1.72
CA GLN A 91 -0.30 -3.76 -2.63
C GLN A 91 0.24 -2.54 -1.85
N THR A 92 -0.54 -2.01 -0.91
CA THR A 92 -0.13 -0.87 -0.07
C THR A 92 1.08 -1.20 0.79
N VAL A 93 1.09 -2.37 1.45
CA VAL A 93 2.24 -2.86 2.24
C VAL A 93 3.48 -3.03 1.37
N ILE A 94 3.36 -3.67 0.20
CA ILE A 94 4.49 -3.91 -0.70
C ILE A 94 5.11 -2.58 -1.16
N LEU A 95 4.28 -1.59 -1.54
CA LEU A 95 4.76 -0.28 -1.97
C LEU A 95 5.40 0.51 -0.83
N PHE A 96 4.83 0.44 0.38
CA PHE A 96 5.41 1.07 1.56
C PHE A 96 6.76 0.46 1.91
N GLU A 97 6.86 -0.87 1.91
CA GLU A 97 8.11 -1.57 2.21
C GLU A 97 9.18 -1.33 1.14
N ALA A 98 8.81 -1.36 -0.15
CA ALA A 98 9.71 -1.03 -1.24
C ALA A 98 10.27 0.41 -1.09
N HIS A 99 9.43 1.36 -0.70
CA HIS A 99 9.87 2.73 -0.40
C HIS A 99 10.82 2.78 0.80
N ARG A 100 10.52 2.05 1.88
CA ARG A 100 11.37 1.99 3.08
C ARG A 100 12.77 1.47 2.74
N CYS A 101 12.87 0.40 1.95
CA CYS A 101 14.14 -0.20 1.51
C CYS A 101 15.02 0.78 0.71
N LEU A 102 14.39 1.61 -0.13
CA LEU A 102 15.10 2.46 -1.09
C LEU A 102 15.30 3.91 -0.61
N LYS A 103 14.74 4.26 0.54
CA LYS A 103 14.70 5.64 1.05
C LYS A 103 16.08 6.29 1.09
N GLU A 104 17.07 5.55 1.57
CA GLU A 104 18.47 6.00 1.71
C GLU A 104 19.19 6.12 0.36
N LYS A 105 18.81 5.29 -0.63
CA LYS A 105 19.40 5.32 -1.98
C LYS A 105 18.76 6.37 -2.90
N PHE A 106 17.58 6.92 -2.55
CA PHE A 106 16.91 7.88 -3.42
C PHE A 106 17.66 9.17 -3.73
N PRO A 107 18.47 9.78 -2.83
CA PRO A 107 19.20 11.00 -3.16
C PRO A 107 20.16 10.86 -4.34
N SER A 108 20.76 9.67 -4.54
CA SER A 108 21.69 9.41 -5.66
C SER A 108 20.99 9.07 -6.98
N MET A 109 19.70 8.74 -6.95
CA MET A 109 18.94 8.30 -8.12
C MET A 109 18.24 9.46 -8.85
N ARG A 110 18.24 9.42 -10.19
CA ARG A 110 17.42 10.30 -11.03
C ARG A 110 15.93 9.96 -10.89
N PRO A 111 14.99 10.89 -11.17
CA PRO A 111 13.57 10.63 -11.00
C PRO A 111 13.01 9.42 -11.76
N PHE A 112 13.54 9.08 -12.95
CA PHE A 112 13.10 7.88 -13.68
C PHE A 112 13.65 6.59 -13.03
N GLN A 113 14.89 6.63 -12.52
CA GLN A 113 15.51 5.52 -11.80
C GLN A 113 14.75 5.23 -10.51
N LYS A 114 14.29 6.24 -9.76
CA LYS A 114 13.45 6.04 -8.56
C LYS A 114 12.18 5.24 -8.87
N LYS A 115 11.54 5.51 -10.01
CA LYS A 115 10.33 4.81 -10.44
C LYS A 115 10.63 3.35 -10.80
N MET A 116 11.69 3.11 -11.56
CA MET A 116 12.16 1.77 -11.91
C MET A 116 12.55 0.98 -10.65
N ALA A 117 13.32 1.59 -9.75
CA ALA A 117 13.78 0.98 -8.51
C ALA A 117 12.61 0.55 -7.63
N ILE A 118 11.61 1.42 -7.43
CA ILE A 118 10.40 1.06 -6.68
C ILE A 118 9.64 -0.07 -7.33
N PHE A 119 9.49 -0.04 -8.66
CA PHE A 119 8.82 -1.10 -9.40
C PHE A 119 9.53 -2.45 -9.28
N ASP A 120 10.84 -2.47 -9.49
CA ASP A 120 11.66 -3.65 -9.36
C ASP A 120 11.65 -4.18 -7.92
N GLN A 121 11.81 -3.31 -6.91
CA GLN A 121 11.77 -3.69 -5.50
C GLN A 121 10.41 -4.22 -5.06
N ALA A 122 9.32 -3.63 -5.53
CA ALA A 122 7.98 -4.12 -5.25
C ALA A 122 7.77 -5.55 -5.81
N ASN A 123 8.22 -5.81 -7.04
CA ASN A 123 8.16 -7.15 -7.63
C ASN A 123 9.01 -8.17 -6.88
N TYR A 124 10.22 -7.78 -6.46
CA TYR A 124 11.09 -8.63 -5.65
C TYR A 124 10.45 -9.02 -4.33
N LEU A 125 9.93 -8.04 -3.58
CA LEU A 125 9.25 -8.29 -2.31
C LEU A 125 8.03 -9.19 -2.50
N LEU A 126 7.25 -8.95 -3.56
CA LEU A 126 6.07 -9.74 -3.87
C LEU A 126 6.44 -11.19 -4.23
N ASN A 127 7.52 -11.40 -4.98
CA ASN A 127 8.02 -12.73 -5.32
C ASN A 127 8.56 -13.50 -4.12
N GLY A 128 8.99 -12.81 -3.06
CA GLY A 128 9.37 -13.42 -1.79
C GLY A 128 8.20 -13.75 -0.85
N THR A 129 6.95 -13.43 -1.23
CA THR A 129 5.77 -13.77 -0.42
C THR A 129 5.32 -15.21 -0.63
N ALA A 130 4.53 -15.74 0.31
CA ALA A 130 3.86 -17.04 0.18
C ALA A 130 2.67 -17.04 -0.82
N LEU A 131 2.43 -15.96 -1.55
CA LEU A 131 1.32 -15.84 -2.49
C LEU A 131 1.55 -16.68 -3.75
N LEU A 132 0.47 -17.31 -4.23
CA LEU A 132 0.49 -18.05 -5.49
C LEU A 132 0.78 -17.10 -6.67
N PRO A 133 1.38 -17.57 -7.78
CA PRO A 133 1.73 -16.72 -8.92
C PRO A 133 0.58 -15.84 -9.43
N HIS A 134 -0.63 -16.38 -9.56
CA HIS A 134 -1.81 -15.63 -10.00
C HIS A 134 -2.26 -14.57 -8.98
N GLN A 135 -2.07 -14.82 -7.69
CA GLN A 135 -2.37 -13.85 -6.63
C GLN A 135 -1.37 -12.69 -6.64
N ARG A 136 -0.09 -12.98 -6.92
CA ARG A 136 0.95 -11.96 -7.11
C ARG A 136 0.62 -11.05 -8.29
N GLU A 137 0.23 -11.64 -9.42
CA GLU A 137 -0.22 -10.85 -10.58
C GLU A 137 -1.44 -9.97 -10.23
N GLU A 138 -2.42 -10.54 -9.51
CA GLU A 138 -3.60 -9.80 -9.06
C GLU A 138 -3.23 -8.61 -8.15
N VAL A 139 -2.34 -8.80 -7.18
CA VAL A 139 -1.80 -7.71 -6.33
C VAL A 139 -1.18 -6.59 -7.17
N MET A 140 -0.65 -6.88 -8.35
CA MET A 140 -0.02 -5.90 -9.24
C MET A 140 -1.01 -5.20 -10.19
N TRP A 141 -2.30 -5.57 -10.18
CA TRP A 141 -3.27 -4.91 -11.03
C TRP A 141 -3.54 -3.45 -10.64
N ARG A 142 -3.64 -2.61 -11.67
CA ARG A 142 -4.03 -1.21 -11.60
C ARG A 142 -5.45 -1.09 -11.05
N THR A 143 -6.43 -1.83 -11.57
CA THR A 143 -7.79 -1.91 -11.00
C THR A 143 -8.28 -3.36 -11.02
N GLY A 144 -9.33 -3.68 -10.24
CA GLY A 144 -9.93 -5.03 -10.28
C GLY A 144 -10.56 -5.34 -11.64
N THR A 145 -11.08 -4.31 -12.29
CA THR A 145 -11.81 -4.41 -13.55
C THR A 145 -10.91 -4.48 -14.78
N SER A 146 -9.84 -3.68 -14.84
CA SER A 146 -8.96 -3.62 -16.02
C SER A 146 -7.98 -4.78 -16.09
N LYS A 147 -7.61 -5.36 -14.94
CA LYS A 147 -6.51 -6.35 -14.80
C LYS A 147 -5.19 -5.90 -15.46
N GLU A 148 -5.04 -4.60 -15.75
CA GLU A 148 -3.83 -4.03 -16.32
C GLU A 148 -2.75 -3.99 -15.24
N VAL A 149 -1.56 -4.52 -15.51
CA VAL A 149 -0.45 -4.47 -14.55
C VAL A 149 -0.03 -3.02 -14.29
N LEU A 150 0.29 -2.70 -13.04
CA LEU A 150 0.80 -1.40 -12.65
C LEU A 150 2.08 -1.06 -13.40
N ASN A 151 2.06 0.00 -14.20
CA ASN A 151 3.30 0.55 -14.75
C ASN A 151 4.10 1.32 -13.67
N PRO A 152 5.41 1.53 -13.89
CA PRO A 152 6.28 2.17 -12.90
C PRO A 152 5.91 3.61 -12.54
N ASP A 153 5.36 4.37 -13.50
CA ASP A 153 4.88 5.74 -13.25
C ASP A 153 3.71 5.77 -12.27
N MET A 154 2.73 4.89 -12.48
CA MET A 154 1.56 4.73 -11.62
C MET A 154 1.96 4.21 -10.24
N MET A 155 2.87 3.25 -10.19
CA MET A 155 3.38 2.71 -8.94
C MET A 155 4.08 3.77 -8.09
N TRP A 156 4.93 4.59 -8.70
CA TRP A 156 5.58 5.71 -8.02
C TRP A 156 4.57 6.72 -7.46
N ARG A 157 3.55 7.07 -8.26
CA ARG A 157 2.48 7.98 -7.80
C ARG A 157 1.74 7.39 -6.60
N ARG A 158 1.36 6.11 -6.66
CA ARG A 158 0.69 5.41 -5.55
C ARG A 158 1.57 5.35 -4.31
N THR A 159 2.84 5.03 -4.46
CA THR A 159 3.79 4.95 -3.35
C THR A 159 3.85 6.27 -2.58
N ARG A 160 3.87 7.42 -3.27
CA ARG A 160 3.83 8.73 -2.61
C ARG A 160 2.55 8.97 -1.81
N VAL A 161 1.41 8.61 -2.39
CA VAL A 161 0.10 8.71 -1.71
C VAL A 161 0.08 7.79 -0.49
N VAL A 162 0.50 6.53 -0.63
CA VAL A 162 0.60 5.56 0.47
C VAL A 162 1.47 6.09 1.62
N VAL A 163 2.66 6.64 1.33
CA VAL A 163 3.53 7.19 2.37
C VAL A 163 2.85 8.36 3.11
N GLN A 164 2.15 9.23 2.40
CA GLN A 164 1.40 10.35 3.00
C GLN A 164 0.22 9.85 3.83
N ASP A 165 -0.54 8.88 3.33
CA ASP A 165 -1.72 8.32 4.00
C ASP A 165 -1.33 7.55 5.26
N VAL A 166 -0.23 6.79 5.23
CA VAL A 166 0.31 6.09 6.41
C VAL A 166 0.76 7.09 7.47
N GLN A 167 1.40 8.20 7.09
CA GLN A 167 1.77 9.26 8.03
C GLN A 167 0.55 9.96 8.65
N LYS A 168 -0.48 10.21 7.84
CA LYS A 168 -1.75 10.78 8.32
C LYS A 168 -2.44 9.82 9.28
N LEU A 169 -2.50 8.54 8.93
CA LEU A 169 -3.08 7.49 9.77
C LEU A 169 -2.35 7.38 11.10
N ALA A 170 -1.01 7.37 11.10
CA ALA A 170 -0.22 7.32 12.33
C ALA A 170 -0.56 8.47 13.30
N LYS A 171 -0.72 9.70 12.78
CA LYS A 171 -1.16 10.87 13.58
C LYS A 171 -2.60 10.73 14.08
N GLN A 172 -3.50 10.15 13.29
CA GLN A 172 -4.88 9.90 13.71
C GLN A 172 -4.94 8.85 14.82
N MET A 173 -4.14 7.78 14.69
CA MET A 173 -3.99 6.75 15.70
C MET A 173 -3.40 7.32 17.00
N GLU A 174 -2.46 8.25 16.89
CA GLU A 174 -1.87 8.97 18.02
C GLU A 174 -2.90 9.80 18.79
N ALA A 175 -3.60 10.68 18.10
CA ALA A 175 -4.66 11.47 18.70
C ALA A 175 -5.78 10.58 19.28
N PHE A 176 -6.07 9.45 18.64
CA PHE A 176 -7.06 8.50 19.13
C PHE A 176 -6.60 7.78 20.41
N ALA A 177 -5.34 7.34 20.47
CA ALA A 177 -4.75 6.69 21.64
C ALA A 177 -4.67 7.66 22.83
N GLU A 178 -4.35 8.94 22.58
CA GLU A 178 -4.34 9.98 23.61
C GLU A 178 -5.74 10.27 24.15
N ALA A 179 -6.75 10.29 23.27
CA ALA A 179 -8.15 10.50 23.66
C ALA A 179 -8.80 9.28 24.33
N ASN A 180 -8.29 8.08 24.07
CA ASN A 180 -8.82 6.82 24.57
C ASN A 180 -7.68 6.01 25.20
N PRO A 181 -7.14 6.47 26.34
CA PRO A 181 -6.04 5.77 26.98
C PRO A 181 -6.50 4.35 27.33
N PRO A 182 -5.69 3.34 27.02
CA PRO A 182 -6.00 1.95 27.32
C PRO A 182 -6.13 1.79 28.84
N THR A 183 -7.10 0.98 29.27
CA THR A 183 -7.34 0.76 30.70
C THR A 183 -6.18 -0.06 31.26
N PRO A 184 -5.39 0.44 32.22
CA PRO A 184 -4.28 -0.33 32.77
C PRO A 184 -4.84 -1.56 33.49
N GLN A 185 -4.59 -2.75 32.95
CA GLN A 185 -4.83 -3.99 33.69
C GLN A 185 -3.64 -4.24 34.62
N GLU A 186 -3.92 -4.64 35.87
CA GLU A 186 -2.86 -4.96 36.84
C GLU A 186 -1.90 -6.00 36.26
N GLY A 187 -0.67 -5.58 35.97
CA GLY A 187 0.42 -6.44 35.50
C GLY A 187 0.78 -6.33 34.02
N ASP A 188 0.07 -5.53 33.21
CA ASP A 188 0.51 -5.26 31.84
C ASP A 188 1.62 -4.19 31.84
N GLU A 189 2.72 -4.45 31.10
CA GLU A 189 3.78 -3.47 30.91
C GLU A 189 3.27 -2.33 29.99
N PRO A 190 3.57 -1.06 30.30
CA PRO A 190 3.22 0.06 29.44
C PRO A 190 3.86 -0.11 28.06
N GLY A 191 3.06 0.04 27.00
CA GLY A 191 3.46 -0.20 25.61
C GLY A 191 3.45 -1.68 25.22
N SER A 192 2.70 -2.54 25.92
CA SER A 192 2.56 -3.94 25.54
C SER A 192 1.86 -4.10 24.18
N LYS A 193 2.11 -5.22 23.48
CA LYS A 193 1.43 -5.51 22.21
C LYS A 193 -0.10 -5.57 22.35
N LYS A 194 -0.60 -6.00 23.53
CA LYS A 194 -2.04 -6.05 23.81
C LYS A 194 -2.66 -4.65 23.79
N GLU A 195 -1.98 -3.70 24.41
CA GLU A 195 -2.38 -2.30 24.45
C GLU A 195 -2.52 -1.74 23.03
N HIS A 196 -1.52 -2.01 22.18
CA HIS A 196 -1.56 -1.62 20.78
C HIS A 196 -2.72 -2.27 20.00
N GLU A 197 -2.94 -3.57 20.17
CA GLU A 197 -4.04 -4.30 19.52
C GLU A 197 -5.41 -3.79 19.98
N GLU A 198 -5.57 -3.43 21.25
CA GLU A 198 -6.81 -2.86 21.79
C GLU A 198 -7.11 -1.49 21.18
N VAL A 199 -6.11 -0.58 21.18
CA VAL A 199 -6.24 0.74 20.54
C VAL A 199 -6.52 0.61 19.04
N TYR A 200 -5.83 -0.29 18.34
CA TYR A 200 -6.06 -0.59 16.94
C TYR A 200 -7.50 -1.06 16.68
N ARG A 201 -8.01 -2.01 17.48
CA ARG A 201 -9.38 -2.51 17.35
C ARG A 201 -10.43 -1.45 17.68
N ALA A 202 -10.22 -0.66 18.72
CA ALA A 202 -11.11 0.44 19.08
C ALA A 202 -11.16 1.51 17.97
N PHE A 203 -10.02 1.83 17.35
CA PHE A 203 -9.97 2.74 16.21
C PHE A 203 -10.72 2.19 14.99
N LEU A 204 -10.52 0.90 14.69
CA LEU A 204 -11.23 0.20 13.61
C LEU A 204 -12.75 0.23 13.83
N GLN A 205 -13.19 -0.05 15.05
CA GLN A 205 -14.60 -0.01 15.44
C GLN A 205 -15.17 1.40 15.26
N LYS A 206 -14.46 2.44 15.74
CA LYS A 206 -14.86 3.83 15.51
C LYS A 206 -15.02 4.16 14.02
N GLN A 207 -14.07 3.77 13.17
CA GLN A 207 -14.15 4.00 11.72
C GLN A 207 -15.36 3.28 11.08
N TYR A 208 -15.69 2.09 11.58
CA TYR A 208 -16.87 1.34 11.14
C TYR A 208 -18.17 2.04 11.53
N GLU A 209 -18.27 2.50 12.77
CA GLU A 209 -19.43 3.23 13.30
C GLU A 209 -19.64 4.56 12.58
N GLU A 210 -18.57 5.33 12.35
CA GLU A 210 -18.62 6.60 11.61
C GLU A 210 -19.11 6.41 10.17
N MET A 211 -18.74 5.31 9.52
CA MET A 211 -19.09 5.05 8.13
C MET A 211 -20.51 4.48 7.96
N THR A 212 -20.95 3.64 8.90
CA THR A 212 -22.21 2.89 8.79
C THR A 212 -23.34 3.47 9.63
N GLY A 213 -23.03 4.29 10.63
CA GLY A 213 -23.97 4.80 11.63
C GLY A 213 -24.39 3.76 12.68
N LYS A 214 -23.73 2.59 12.73
CA LYS A 214 -24.14 1.46 13.60
C LYS A 214 -23.25 1.30 14.83
N THR A 215 -23.60 1.93 15.95
CA THR A 215 -22.80 2.05 17.18
C THR A 215 -22.67 0.79 18.06
N SER A 216 -23.17 -0.37 17.63
CA SER A 216 -23.16 -1.59 18.48
C SER A 216 -22.94 -2.88 17.71
N GLU A 217 -22.77 -2.79 16.39
CA GLU A 217 -22.37 -3.93 15.57
C GLU A 217 -20.85 -3.97 15.50
N THR A 218 -20.26 -5.12 15.83
CA THR A 218 -18.83 -5.34 15.59
C THR A 218 -18.55 -5.29 14.09
N PHE A 219 -17.49 -4.60 13.69
CA PHE A 219 -17.12 -4.55 12.28
C PHE A 219 -16.90 -5.96 11.68
N PRO A 220 -17.29 -6.20 10.42
CA PRO A 220 -17.10 -7.51 9.80
C PRO A 220 -15.59 -7.77 9.58
N PRO A 221 -15.13 -9.03 9.61
CA PRO A 221 -13.70 -9.36 9.51
C PRO A 221 -12.97 -8.78 8.28
N ARG A 222 -13.71 -8.50 7.20
CA ARG A 222 -13.17 -7.97 5.93
C ARG A 222 -13.10 -6.44 5.89
N PHE A 223 -13.60 -5.76 6.92
CA PHE A 223 -13.71 -4.31 6.94
C PHE A 223 -12.34 -3.63 6.86
N GLU A 224 -11.37 -4.13 7.63
CA GLU A 224 -10.01 -3.55 7.68
C GLU A 224 -9.35 -3.48 6.30
N PHE A 225 -9.58 -4.51 5.47
CA PHE A 225 -8.95 -4.62 4.16
C PHE A 225 -9.66 -3.85 3.04
N THR A 226 -10.96 -3.59 3.21
CA THR A 226 -11.80 -2.99 2.15
C THR A 226 -11.90 -1.47 2.25
N HIS A 227 -11.78 -0.90 3.45
CA HIS A 227 -12.07 0.52 3.69
C HIS A 227 -10.82 1.36 3.97
N ASN A 228 -9.78 0.80 4.59
CA ASN A 228 -8.55 1.53 4.85
C ASN A 228 -7.31 0.64 4.66
N ASN A 229 -6.79 0.64 3.43
CA ASN A 229 -5.65 -0.19 3.03
C ASN A 229 -4.35 0.12 3.80
N CYS A 230 -4.24 1.30 4.42
CA CYS A 230 -3.08 1.70 5.20
C CYS A 230 -3.07 1.09 6.61
N LEU A 231 -4.20 0.58 7.11
CA LEU A 231 -4.26 -0.08 8.42
C LEU A 231 -3.37 -1.31 8.48
N LEU A 232 -3.25 -2.07 7.39
CA LEU A 232 -2.36 -3.22 7.37
C LEU A 232 -0.87 -2.80 7.52
N VAL A 233 -0.48 -1.66 6.94
CA VAL A 233 0.87 -1.08 7.15
C VAL A 233 1.03 -0.68 8.61
N TYR A 234 0.03 -0.03 9.19
CA TYR A 234 0.06 0.36 10.59
C TYR A 234 0.24 -0.87 11.51
N LYS A 235 -0.62 -1.88 11.34
CA LYS A 235 -0.58 -3.15 12.08
C LYS A 235 0.77 -3.89 11.96
N MET A 236 1.46 -3.77 10.82
CA MET A 236 2.76 -4.42 10.60
C MET A 236 3.94 -3.68 11.23
N TYR A 237 3.92 -2.35 11.22
CA TYR A 237 5.11 -1.54 11.50
C TYR A 237 5.00 -0.65 12.72
N PHE A 238 3.88 -0.60 13.42
CA PHE A 238 3.70 0.25 14.59
C PHE A 238 3.40 -0.65 15.77
N ASN A 239 4.40 -1.04 16.56
CA ASN A 239 4.20 -2.01 17.65
C ASN A 239 4.14 -1.38 19.05
N LYS A 240 4.55 -0.12 19.17
CA LYS A 240 4.67 0.62 20.44
C LYS A 240 3.94 1.96 20.34
N GLY A 241 2.65 1.89 20.02
CA GLY A 241 1.83 3.06 19.75
C GLY A 241 2.08 3.64 18.36
N THR A 242 2.51 4.90 18.29
CA THR A 242 2.39 5.77 17.10
C THR A 242 3.68 5.90 16.32
N GLN A 243 4.77 5.42 16.90
CA GLN A 243 6.09 5.46 16.28
C GLN A 243 6.27 4.27 15.35
N LEU A 244 6.79 4.56 14.16
CA LEU A 244 7.21 3.54 13.21
C LEU A 244 8.34 2.73 13.85
N ASP A 245 8.13 1.42 13.97
CA ASP A 245 9.10 0.48 14.48
C ASP A 245 10.28 0.38 13.49
N THR A 246 11.36 1.08 13.84
CA THR A 246 12.60 1.09 13.07
C THR A 246 13.48 -0.13 13.37
N SER A 247 13.09 -0.99 14.32
CA SER A 247 13.87 -2.17 14.69
C SER A 247 13.83 -3.27 13.62
N PHE A 248 12.84 -3.23 12.73
CA PHE A 248 12.75 -4.20 11.64
C PHE A 248 13.84 -3.94 10.60
N PRO A 249 14.77 -4.89 10.39
CA PRO A 249 15.75 -4.73 9.34
C PRO A 249 15.03 -4.56 8.00
N PRO A 250 15.52 -3.68 7.11
CA PRO A 250 15.09 -3.73 5.72
C PRO A 250 15.37 -5.14 5.17
N PRO A 251 14.50 -5.64 4.28
CA PRO A 251 14.82 -6.78 3.42
C PRO A 251 16.25 -6.69 2.88
N GLU A 252 16.88 -7.85 2.69
CA GLU A 252 18.27 -7.94 2.27
C GLU A 252 18.58 -6.98 1.12
N ASN A 253 19.65 -6.19 1.29
CA ASN A 253 20.10 -5.24 0.29
C ASN A 253 20.54 -6.02 -0.95
N ARG A 254 19.68 -6.04 -1.96
CA ARG A 254 20.03 -6.55 -3.27
C ARG A 254 20.58 -5.45 -4.16
N GLU A 255 21.38 -5.88 -5.12
CA GLU A 255 21.89 -5.05 -6.20
C GLU A 255 20.73 -4.64 -7.13
N LEU A 256 20.57 -3.34 -7.36
CA LEU A 256 19.58 -2.82 -8.29
C LEU A 256 20.26 -2.46 -9.60
N VAL A 257 19.85 -3.14 -10.69
CA VAL A 257 20.32 -2.85 -12.04
C VAL A 257 19.37 -1.85 -12.68
N LEU A 258 19.75 -0.57 -12.72
CA LEU A 258 18.94 0.51 -13.29
C LEU A 258 19.60 1.09 -14.54
N PRO A 259 18.83 1.46 -15.58
CA PRO A 259 19.41 2.10 -16.75
C PRO A 259 20.02 3.47 -16.40
N ALA A 260 21.22 3.76 -16.90
CA ALA A 260 21.91 5.04 -16.66
C ALA A 260 21.19 6.21 -17.36
N LYS A 261 20.64 5.93 -18.53
CA LYS A 261 19.92 6.88 -19.38
C LYS A 261 18.44 6.50 -19.38
N LYS A 262 17.57 7.52 -19.40
CA LYS A 262 16.14 7.28 -19.59
C LYS A 262 15.98 6.63 -20.96
N PRO A 263 15.28 5.49 -21.09
CA PRO A 263 15.00 4.92 -22.40
C PRO A 263 14.41 6.01 -23.28
N GLU A 264 14.97 6.20 -24.47
CA GLU A 264 14.34 7.04 -25.47
C GLU A 264 12.95 6.47 -25.66
N CYS A 265 11.94 7.30 -25.41
CA CYS A 265 10.57 6.90 -25.57
C CYS A 265 10.46 6.60 -27.05
N ALA A 266 10.54 5.32 -27.43
CA ALA A 266 10.48 4.89 -28.81
C ALA A 266 9.13 5.40 -29.33
N ALA A 267 9.18 6.58 -29.97
CA ALA A 267 8.06 7.16 -30.64
C ALA A 267 7.91 6.31 -31.89
N GLY A 268 7.36 5.12 -31.71
CA GLY A 268 6.98 4.26 -32.82
C GLY A 268 6.13 5.12 -33.76
N PRO A 269 6.43 5.16 -35.06
CA PRO A 269 5.62 5.89 -36.01
C PRO A 269 4.20 5.30 -35.97
N GLY A 270 3.25 6.01 -35.36
CA GLY A 270 1.83 5.67 -35.40
C GLY A 270 1.14 5.35 -34.06
N THR A 271 1.83 5.34 -32.90
CA THR A 271 1.11 5.23 -31.61
C THR A 271 0.77 6.63 -31.08
N PRO A 272 -0.50 7.06 -31.08
CA PRO A 272 -0.86 8.35 -30.51
C PRO A 272 -0.52 8.34 -29.02
N LEU A 273 0.44 9.17 -28.64
CA LEU A 273 0.95 9.36 -27.29
C LEU A 273 -0.19 9.68 -26.32
N SER A 274 -0.77 8.64 -25.71
CA SER A 274 -1.81 8.74 -24.67
C SER A 274 -1.21 8.89 -23.26
N CYS A 275 0.11 9.10 -23.14
CA CYS A 275 0.75 9.26 -21.84
C CYS A 275 1.09 10.73 -21.57
N GLY A 276 0.11 11.44 -21.02
CA GLY A 276 0.31 12.61 -20.16
C GLY A 276 1.17 13.73 -20.72
N GLN A 277 0.61 14.52 -21.63
CA GLN A 277 1.05 15.90 -21.78
C GLN A 277 0.92 16.59 -20.41
N ARG A 278 2.09 16.79 -19.79
CA ARG A 278 2.23 17.69 -18.66
C ARG A 278 1.74 19.07 -19.13
N LEU A 279 0.64 19.53 -18.54
CA LEU A 279 0.37 20.96 -18.42
C LEU A 279 1.57 21.57 -17.70
N ASN A 280 2.48 22.18 -18.46
CA ASN A 280 3.54 23.01 -17.92
C ASN A 280 2.86 24.14 -17.12
N LYS A 281 3.27 24.30 -15.85
CA LYS A 281 2.81 25.37 -14.96
C LYS A 281 3.24 26.78 -15.41
N HIS A 282 4.02 26.89 -16.48
CA HIS A 282 4.35 28.14 -17.14
C HIS A 282 3.87 28.06 -18.58
N GLY A 283 2.82 28.81 -18.90
CA GLY A 283 2.10 28.82 -20.17
C GLY A 283 2.90 29.39 -21.34
N VAL A 284 4.09 28.85 -21.60
CA VAL A 284 4.80 29.08 -22.86
C VAL A 284 4.48 27.91 -23.76
N PHE A 285 3.38 28.04 -24.50
CA PHE A 285 3.08 27.16 -25.63
C PHE A 285 4.27 27.24 -26.59
N ALA A 286 4.94 26.10 -26.82
CA ALA A 286 5.82 25.97 -27.96
C ALA A 286 5.00 26.32 -29.21
N ARG A 287 5.33 27.45 -29.84
CA ARG A 287 4.68 27.89 -31.07
C ARG A 287 4.82 26.77 -32.08
N SER A 288 3.69 26.18 -32.46
CA SER A 288 3.65 25.29 -33.61
C SER A 288 4.21 26.04 -34.83
N PRO A 289 4.84 25.34 -35.78
CA PRO A 289 5.37 25.95 -37.00
C PRO A 289 4.29 26.83 -37.66
N PRO A 290 4.63 28.07 -38.06
CA PRO A 290 3.67 28.95 -38.72
C PRO A 290 3.31 28.33 -40.07
N GLY A 291 2.09 27.82 -40.21
CA GLY A 291 1.60 27.29 -41.49
C GLY A 291 0.62 26.13 -41.41
N SER A 292 0.42 25.49 -40.26
CA SER A 292 -0.64 24.48 -40.15
C SER A 292 -2.01 25.17 -40.06
N PRO A 293 -2.95 24.94 -41.00
CA PRO A 293 -4.29 25.51 -40.92
C PRO A 293 -4.94 25.09 -39.60
N MET A 294 -5.31 26.07 -38.77
CA MET A 294 -5.97 25.82 -37.50
C MET A 294 -7.28 25.07 -37.76
N HIS A 295 -7.37 23.84 -37.25
CA HIS A 295 -8.62 23.09 -37.31
C HIS A 295 -9.72 23.87 -36.57
N PRO A 296 -10.90 24.11 -37.20
CA PRO A 296 -11.99 24.87 -36.59
C PRO A 296 -12.48 24.29 -35.24
N GLY A 297 -12.31 22.98 -35.02
CA GLY A 297 -12.61 22.35 -33.73
C GLY A 297 -11.72 22.80 -32.56
N ARG A 298 -10.48 23.25 -32.83
CA ARG A 298 -9.55 23.70 -31.78
C ARG A 298 -9.95 25.05 -31.19
N MET A 299 -10.46 25.97 -32.01
CA MET A 299 -10.96 27.28 -31.56
C MET A 299 -12.20 27.13 -30.68
N GLN A 300 -13.13 26.25 -31.04
CA GLN A 300 -14.30 25.96 -30.22
C GLN A 300 -13.92 25.33 -28.87
N GLN A 301 -12.94 24.43 -28.86
CA GLN A 301 -12.46 23.81 -27.63
C GLN A 301 -11.78 24.83 -26.71
N GLN A 302 -11.00 25.76 -27.25
CA GLN A 302 -10.36 26.80 -26.47
C GLN A 302 -11.38 27.77 -25.85
N LYS A 303 -12.36 28.24 -26.62
CA LYS A 303 -13.46 29.08 -26.13
C LYS A 303 -14.25 28.39 -25.01
N ARG A 304 -14.49 27.08 -25.15
CA ARG A 304 -15.13 26.28 -24.10
C ARG A 304 -14.30 26.22 -22.81
N LEU A 305 -12.98 26.05 -22.93
CA LEU A 305 -12.09 26.02 -21.76
C LEU A 305 -12.04 27.36 -21.03
N GLU A 306 -12.07 28.47 -21.77
CA GLU A 306 -12.15 29.82 -21.19
C GLU A 306 -13.46 30.00 -20.41
N GLN A 307 -14.61 29.62 -20.99
CA GLN A 307 -15.90 29.66 -20.29
C GLN A 307 -15.92 28.77 -19.03
N LEU A 308 -15.34 27.57 -19.09
CA LEU A 308 -15.24 26.70 -17.91
C LEU A 308 -14.33 27.28 -16.82
N ARG A 309 -13.30 28.05 -17.20
CA ARG A 309 -12.44 28.76 -16.25
C ARG A 309 -13.22 29.88 -15.56
N GLU A 310 -13.96 30.67 -16.32
CA GLU A 310 -14.82 31.73 -15.78
C GLU A 310 -15.86 31.16 -14.82
N VAL A 311 -16.56 30.08 -15.19
CA VAL A 311 -17.53 29.40 -14.31
C VAL A 311 -16.87 28.94 -13.00
N ARG A 312 -15.63 28.45 -13.06
CA ARG A 312 -14.89 28.07 -11.86
C ARG A 312 -14.59 29.27 -10.96
N GLU A 313 -14.12 30.37 -11.55
CA GLU A 313 -13.84 31.62 -10.81
C GLU A 313 -15.12 32.18 -10.15
N TYR A 314 -16.24 32.17 -10.86
CA TYR A 314 -17.56 32.54 -10.31
C TYR A 314 -18.00 31.59 -9.19
N MET A 315 -17.68 30.30 -9.28
CA MET A 315 -18.02 29.34 -8.24
C MET A 315 -17.24 29.57 -6.96
N ASP A 316 -15.95 29.88 -7.09
CA ASP A 316 -15.09 30.24 -5.95
C ASP A 316 -15.55 31.56 -5.31
N LEU A 317 -16.07 32.50 -6.10
CA LEU A 317 -16.66 33.74 -5.59
C LEU A 317 -17.99 33.48 -4.84
N LEU A 318 -18.90 32.69 -5.40
CA LEU A 318 -20.16 32.33 -4.74
C LEU A 318 -19.93 31.63 -3.41
N LYS A 319 -18.86 30.84 -3.29
CA LYS A 319 -18.48 30.19 -2.03
C LYS A 319 -18.15 31.19 -0.91
N GLN A 320 -17.64 32.37 -1.24
CA GLN A 320 -17.35 33.42 -0.24
C GLN A 320 -18.61 34.05 0.35
N PHE A 321 -19.77 33.87 -0.29
CA PHE A 321 -21.07 34.37 0.19
C PHE A 321 -21.86 33.32 0.98
N GLU A 322 -21.33 32.12 1.20
CA GLU A 322 -21.97 31.10 2.03
C GLU A 322 -22.12 31.64 3.48
N GLY A 323 -23.37 31.69 3.96
CA GLY A 323 -23.73 32.25 5.27
C GLY A 323 -24.06 33.74 5.29
N VAL A 324 -23.83 34.47 4.20
CA VAL A 324 -24.21 35.90 4.05
C VAL A 324 -25.49 36.04 3.22
N VAL A 325 -25.69 35.16 2.23
CA VAL A 325 -26.87 35.12 1.36
C VAL A 325 -27.63 33.82 1.60
N ASP A 326 -28.96 33.86 1.48
CA ASP A 326 -29.81 32.67 1.60
C ASP A 326 -29.37 31.54 0.66
N GLU A 327 -29.36 30.32 1.19
CA GLU A 327 -28.86 29.14 0.49
C GLU A 327 -29.66 28.84 -0.79
N GLU A 328 -30.97 29.10 -0.78
CA GLU A 328 -31.83 28.94 -1.96
C GLU A 328 -31.44 29.88 -3.10
N ALA A 329 -31.16 31.15 -2.79
CA ALA A 329 -30.72 32.14 -3.77
C ALA A 329 -29.33 31.79 -4.34
N LEU A 330 -28.45 31.27 -3.48
CA LEU A 330 -27.12 30.82 -3.86
C LEU A 330 -27.20 29.59 -4.80
N ASN A 331 -28.05 28.62 -4.48
CA ASN A 331 -28.29 27.44 -5.31
C ASN A 331 -28.96 27.78 -6.64
N LYS A 332 -29.87 28.75 -6.67
CA LYS A 332 -30.46 29.27 -7.92
C LYS A 332 -29.38 29.85 -8.85
N ARG A 333 -28.49 30.70 -8.32
CA ARG A 333 -27.36 31.26 -9.09
C ARG A 333 -26.39 30.18 -9.57
N LYS A 334 -26.11 29.16 -8.75
CA LYS A 334 -25.31 27.99 -9.16
C LYS A 334 -25.95 27.30 -10.36
N ARG A 335 -27.27 27.04 -10.33
CA ARG A 335 -28.00 26.39 -11.43
C ARG A 335 -27.98 27.23 -12.71
N GLU A 336 -28.25 28.53 -12.62
CA GLU A 336 -28.20 29.46 -13.76
C GLU A 336 -26.81 29.47 -14.42
N LEU A 337 -25.73 29.40 -13.62
CA LEU A 337 -24.35 29.34 -14.11
C LEU A 337 -24.07 28.06 -14.91
N PHE A 338 -24.63 26.92 -14.50
CA PHE A 338 -24.48 25.66 -15.24
C PHE A 338 -25.38 25.59 -16.48
N GLU A 339 -26.55 26.22 -16.46
CA GLU A 339 -27.47 26.28 -17.60
C GLU A 339 -26.93 27.18 -18.72
N ALA A 340 -26.16 28.22 -18.37
CA ALA A 340 -25.46 29.08 -19.33
C ALA A 340 -24.26 28.42 -20.02
N LEU A 341 -23.80 27.25 -19.56
CA LEU A 341 -22.69 26.54 -20.19
C LEU A 341 -23.12 25.92 -21.53
N PRO A 342 -22.24 25.94 -22.56
CA PRO A 342 -22.53 25.25 -23.81
C PRO A 342 -22.70 23.74 -23.55
N PRO A 343 -23.59 23.07 -24.31
CA PRO A 343 -23.88 21.65 -24.12
C PRO A 343 -22.59 20.80 -24.13
N ALA A 344 -22.61 19.71 -23.37
CA ALA A 344 -21.53 18.72 -23.39
C ALA A 344 -21.24 18.34 -24.85
N PRO A 345 -19.96 18.23 -25.27
CA PRO A 345 -19.68 17.74 -26.60
C PRO A 345 -20.26 16.32 -26.67
N PRO A 346 -20.80 15.90 -27.83
CA PRO A 346 -21.24 14.52 -27.99
C PRO A 346 -20.08 13.62 -27.57
N ALA A 347 -20.35 12.66 -26.68
CA ALA A 347 -19.34 11.72 -26.24
C ALA A 347 -18.73 11.10 -27.49
N CYS A 348 -17.42 11.26 -27.69
CA CYS A 348 -16.74 10.52 -28.76
C CYS A 348 -16.95 9.04 -28.45
N ASP A 349 -17.76 8.37 -29.27
CA ASP A 349 -17.99 6.92 -29.26
C ASP A 349 -16.65 6.20 -29.52
N ARG A 350 -15.78 6.16 -28.50
CA ARG A 350 -14.44 5.55 -28.59
C ARG A 350 -14.48 4.02 -28.67
N ASN A 351 -15.66 3.40 -28.61
CA ASN A 351 -15.81 1.95 -28.48
C ASN A 351 -16.40 1.21 -29.69
N LYS A 352 -16.72 1.86 -30.81
CA LYS A 352 -17.32 1.15 -31.96
C LYS A 352 -16.31 0.47 -32.90
N ASN A 353 -15.02 0.78 -32.83
CA ASN A 353 -14.01 0.24 -33.77
C ASN A 353 -13.18 -0.94 -33.28
N GLN A 354 -13.46 -1.54 -32.11
CA GLN A 354 -12.71 -2.72 -31.63
C GLN A 354 -13.39 -4.08 -31.89
N ILE A 355 -14.62 -4.13 -32.42
CA ILE A 355 -15.34 -5.40 -32.62
C ILE A 355 -15.26 -5.93 -34.08
N ALA A 356 -14.74 -5.15 -35.03
CA ALA A 356 -14.75 -5.55 -36.46
C ALA A 356 -13.42 -6.11 -37.03
N LYS A 357 -12.47 -6.58 -36.19
CA LYS A 357 -11.19 -7.15 -36.66
C LYS A 357 -10.82 -8.50 -36.02
N THR A 358 -11.80 -9.38 -35.85
CA THR A 358 -11.55 -10.79 -35.54
C THR A 358 -12.43 -11.69 -36.42
N SER A 359 -12.19 -11.67 -37.72
CA SER A 359 -12.40 -12.83 -38.57
C SER A 359 -11.63 -12.64 -39.88
N HIS A 360 -10.93 -13.71 -40.26
CA HIS A 360 -10.32 -13.94 -41.57
C HIS A 360 -8.90 -13.39 -41.82
N VAL A 361 -7.89 -14.21 -41.49
CA VAL A 361 -6.68 -14.39 -42.31
C VAL A 361 -6.36 -15.88 -42.33
N GLU A 362 -6.80 -16.56 -43.38
CA GLU A 362 -6.18 -17.81 -43.85
C GLU A 362 -4.87 -17.48 -44.57
N GLY A 363 -3.95 -18.43 -44.51
CA GLY A 363 -2.54 -18.22 -44.77
C GLY A 363 -2.18 -17.88 -46.22
N ASN A 364 -0.99 -17.28 -46.35
CA ASN A 364 -0.13 -17.56 -47.49
C ASN A 364 1.33 -17.42 -47.07
N ASN A 365 2.07 -18.50 -47.29
CA ASN A 365 3.52 -18.56 -47.25
C ASN A 365 4.08 -17.68 -48.37
N THR A 366 5.05 -16.82 -48.06
CA THR A 366 6.05 -16.39 -49.03
C THR A 366 7.34 -16.05 -48.29
N SER A 367 8.34 -16.88 -48.57
CA SER A 367 9.76 -16.64 -48.37
C SER A 367 10.14 -15.25 -48.86
N ASN A 368 10.91 -14.50 -48.09
CA ASN A 368 11.79 -13.47 -48.63
C ASN A 368 13.06 -13.32 -47.78
N ASP A 369 14.14 -13.51 -48.52
CA ASP A 369 15.50 -12.99 -48.45
C ASP A 369 16.01 -12.20 -47.25
N ALA A 370 17.23 -12.56 -46.92
CA ALA A 370 18.14 -11.93 -45.98
C ALA A 370 18.63 -10.58 -46.51
N THR A 371 18.33 -9.52 -45.77
CA THR A 371 19.07 -8.25 -45.85
C THR A 371 19.68 -7.97 -44.49
N SER A 372 20.98 -8.25 -44.38
CA SER A 372 21.84 -7.92 -43.25
C SER A 372 22.00 -6.40 -43.14
N GLY A 373 21.19 -5.78 -42.29
CA GLY A 373 21.42 -4.42 -41.80
C GLY A 373 22.28 -4.48 -40.54
N GLU A 374 23.49 -3.92 -40.60
CA GLU A 374 24.37 -3.72 -39.46
C GLU A 374 23.68 -2.79 -38.43
N GLY A 375 23.01 -3.42 -37.45
CA GLY A 375 22.39 -2.73 -36.34
C GLY A 375 23.46 -2.24 -35.37
N SER A 376 23.63 -0.92 -35.31
CA SER A 376 24.46 -0.23 -34.32
C SER A 376 24.02 -0.65 -32.90
N GLN A 377 24.82 -1.51 -32.25
CA GLN A 377 24.60 -1.93 -30.86
C GLN A 377 24.86 -0.73 -29.96
N ALA A 378 23.81 0.01 -29.62
CA ALA A 378 23.86 0.97 -28.53
C ALA A 378 24.16 0.21 -27.22
N GLN A 379 25.39 0.35 -26.73
CA GLN A 379 25.78 -0.18 -25.43
C GLN A 379 24.95 0.54 -24.35
N ASN A 380 23.93 -0.15 -23.83
CA ASN A 380 23.12 0.37 -22.74
C ASN A 380 23.96 0.33 -21.46
N GLU A 381 24.47 1.48 -21.04
CA GLU A 381 25.13 1.65 -19.74
C GLU A 381 24.10 1.41 -18.60
N PHE A 382 24.38 0.43 -17.75
CA PHE A 382 23.62 0.18 -16.52
C PHE A 382 24.37 0.74 -15.32
N VAL A 383 23.61 1.29 -14.36
CA VAL A 383 24.14 1.68 -13.05
C VAL A 383 23.72 0.61 -12.05
N VAL A 384 24.71 0.07 -11.37
CA VAL A 384 24.58 -0.89 -10.27
C VAL A 384 24.53 -0.11 -8.95
N LEU A 385 23.49 -0.32 -8.13
CA LEU A 385 23.26 0.39 -6.86
C LEU A 385 22.98 -0.50 -5.67
#